data_AF-A0A966SKG9-F1
#
_entry.id   AF-A0A966SKG9-F1
#
_cell.length_a   1.000
_cell.length_b   1.000
_cell.length_c   1.000
_cell.angle_alpha   90.00
_cell.angle_beta   90.00
_cell.angle_gamma   90.00
#
_symmetry.space_group_name_H-M   'P 1'
#
loop_
_entity.id
_entity.type
_entity.pdbx_description
1 polymer ?
#
loop_
_entity_poly.entity_id
_entity_poly.type
_entity_poly.pdbx_seq_one_letter_code
_entity_poly.pdbx_strand_id
1 'polypeptide(L)' 'MRVNLIDDDGQNLLPKIEAPIDIRLPENQFFASVNLVFNLQGMRFTKPGQYSIDITLDGTMMARIPLQVLVMAEGTAPN' A
#
# COMPACT_ATOMS: atom_id res chain seq x y z
N MET A 1 1.29 -11.72 4.48
CA MET A 1 1.34 -10.60 3.51
C MET A 1 2.08 -9.43 4.13
N ARG A 2 2.83 -8.67 3.33
CA ARG A 2 3.54 -7.45 3.72
C ARG A 2 3.13 -6.29 2.83
N VAL A 3 3.00 -5.11 3.44
CA VAL A 3 2.78 -3.83 2.73
C VAL A 3 3.94 -2.90 3.07
N ASN A 4 4.56 -2.31 2.06
CA ASN A 4 5.62 -1.30 2.22
C ASN A 4 5.22 -0.01 1.48
N LEU A 5 5.64 1.14 2.01
CA LEU A 5 5.57 2.43 1.30
C LEU A 5 6.99 2.83 0.95
N ILE A 6 7.31 2.81 -0.33
CA ILE A 6 8.65 3.12 -0.84
C ILE A 6 8.66 4.55 -1.35
N ASP A 7 9.67 5.34 -0.97
CA ASP A 7 9.91 6.68 -1.52
C ASP A 7 10.75 6.66 -2.81
N ASP A 8 11.01 7.84 -3.36
CA ASP A 8 11.79 8.05 -4.57
C ASP A 8 13.26 7.61 -4.43
N ASP A 9 13.77 7.56 -3.19
CA ASP A 9 15.11 7.07 -2.87
C ASP A 9 15.12 5.55 -2.58
N GLY A 10 13.96 4.89 -2.64
CA GLY A 10 13.83 3.45 -2.38
C GLY A 10 13.70 3.07 -0.91
N GLN A 11 13.54 4.04 0.00
CA GLN A 11 13.41 3.79 1.43
C GLN A 11 11.98 3.43 1.81
N ASN A 12 11.83 2.45 2.72
CA ASN A 12 10.53 2.11 3.27
C ASN A 12 10.16 3.06 4.40
N LEU A 13 9.08 3.81 4.22
CA LEU A 13 8.58 4.82 5.17
C LEU A 13 7.61 4.25 6.21
N LEU A 14 7.10 3.04 6.01
CA LEU A 14 6.19 2.40 6.95
C LEU A 14 6.93 1.44 7.89
N PRO A 15 6.54 1.39 9.19
CA PRO A 15 6.90 0.25 10.03
C PRO A 15 6.33 -1.03 9.42
N LYS A 16 6.93 -2.19 9.70
CA LYS A 16 6.46 -3.47 9.17
C LYS A 16 4.97 -3.68 9.51
N ILE A 17 4.12 -3.64 8.49
CA ILE A 17 2.71 -4.05 8.60
C ILE A 17 2.65 -5.51 8.15
N GLU A 18 2.49 -6.41 9.12
CA GLU A 18 2.22 -7.83 8.87
C GLU A 18 0.74 -8.09 9.17
N ALA A 19 -0.08 -8.14 8.11
CA ALA A 19 -1.48 -8.49 8.23
C ALA A 19 -1.64 -10.01 8.16
N PRO A 20 -2.20 -10.67 9.20
CA PRO A 20 -2.60 -12.06 9.09
C PRO A 20 -3.78 -12.15 8.12
N ILE A 21 -3.62 -12.89 7.03
CA ILE A 21 -4.73 -13.23 6.14
C ILE A 21 -5.12 -14.68 6.46
N ASP A 22 -6.24 -14.87 7.15
CA ASP A 22 -6.87 -16.18 7.33
C ASP A 22 -7.94 -16.35 6.23
N ILE A 23 -7.57 -17.00 5.12
CA ILE A 23 -8.50 -17.32 4.03
C ILE A 23 -9.10 -18.68 4.31
N ARG A 24 -10.36 -18.72 4.76
CA ARG A 24 -11.11 -19.98 4.94
C ARG A 24 -11.90 -20.28 3.69
N LEU A 25 -11.53 -21.35 3.00
CA LEU A 25 -12.25 -21.84 1.83
C LEU A 25 -13.36 -22.82 2.28
N PRO A 26 -14.64 -22.56 2.00
CA PRO A 26 -15.71 -23.51 2.30
C PRO A 26 -15.52 -24.83 1.54
N GLU A 27 -15.96 -25.96 2.11
CA GLU A 27 -15.72 -27.32 1.59
C GLU A 27 -16.21 -27.56 0.14
N ASN A 28 -17.11 -26.71 -0.38
CA ASN A 28 -17.67 -26.80 -1.72
C ASN A 28 -17.33 -25.60 -2.63
N GLN A 29 -16.30 -24.82 -2.29
CA GLN A 29 -15.83 -23.71 -3.13
C GLN A 29 -14.40 -23.91 -3.59
N PHE A 30 -14.15 -23.58 -4.86
CA PHE A 30 -12.82 -23.64 -5.46
C PHE A 30 -12.06 -22.31 -5.36
N PHE A 31 -12.77 -21.20 -5.09
CA PHE A 31 -12.20 -19.86 -5.05
C PHE A 31 -12.85 -19.04 -3.93
N ALA A 32 -12.05 -18.21 -3.27
CA ALA A 32 -12.50 -17.19 -2.33
C ALA A 32 -11.88 -15.85 -2.72
N SER A 33 -12.69 -14.80 -2.74
CA SER A 33 -12.23 -13.43 -2.94
C SER A 33 -12.42 -12.64 -1.65
N VAL A 34 -11.35 -12.03 -1.15
CA VAL A 34 -11.40 -11.15 0.02
C VAL A 34 -10.99 -9.74 -0.40
N ASN A 35 -11.69 -8.74 0.13
CA ASN A 35 -11.32 -7.35 -0.04
C ASN A 35 -10.43 -6.91 1.14
N LEU A 36 -9.27 -6.33 0.84
CA LEU A 36 -8.31 -5.87 1.83
C LEU A 36 -8.30 -4.34 1.84
N VAL A 37 -8.77 -3.76 2.94
CA VAL A 37 -8.78 -2.31 3.15
C VAL A 37 -7.68 -1.92 4.12
N PHE A 38 -6.71 -1.14 3.64
CA PHE A 38 -5.60 -0.66 4.47
C PHE A 38 -5.84 0.78 4.89
N ASN A 39 -5.90 1.00 6.20
CA ASN A 39 -5.94 2.33 6.77
C ASN A 39 -4.52 2.77 7.12
N LEU A 40 -3.96 3.66 6.31
CA LEU A 40 -2.59 4.15 6.46
C LEU A 40 -2.57 5.46 7.26
N GLN A 41 -3.07 5.41 8.50
CA GLN A 41 -3.14 6.58 9.37
C GLN A 41 -1.74 6.97 9.89
N GLY A 42 -1.50 8.27 10.03
CA GLY A 42 -0.22 8.79 10.54
C GLY A 42 0.93 8.82 9.51
N MET A 43 0.67 8.45 8.26
CA MET A 43 1.66 8.65 7.18
C MET A 43 1.81 10.13 6.87
N ARG A 44 3.06 10.58 6.81
CA ARG A 44 3.44 11.92 6.36
C ARG A 44 4.45 11.81 5.23
N PHE A 45 4.10 12.37 4.08
CA PHE A 45 5.07 12.58 3.01
C PHE A 45 5.92 13.80 3.36
N THR A 46 7.25 13.64 3.30
CA THR A 46 8.21 14.69 3.67
C THR A 46 8.58 15.59 2.48
N LYS A 47 8.51 15.07 1.25
CA LYS A 47 8.82 15.78 0.01
C LYS A 47 7.83 15.40 -1.10
N PRO A 48 7.59 16.28 -2.09
CA PRO A 48 6.96 15.87 -3.34
C PRO A 48 7.86 14.87 -4.07
N GLY A 49 7.25 13.92 -4.77
CA GLY A 49 8.01 12.86 -5.44
C GLY A 49 7.16 11.69 -5.89
N GLN A 50 7.84 10.70 -6.47
CA GLN A 50 7.26 9.40 -6.80
C GLN A 50 7.40 8.48 -5.59
N TYR A 51 6.31 7.80 -5.27
CA TYR A 51 6.25 6.81 -4.21
C TYR A 51 5.62 5.54 -4.77
N SER A 52 5.76 4.41 -4.07
CA SER A 52 4.97 3.22 -4.38
C SER A 52 4.51 2.48 -3.13
N ILE A 53 3.30 1.92 -3.21
CA ILE A 53 2.86 0.89 -2.28
C ILE A 53 3.17 -0.46 -2.89
N ASP A 54 4.05 -1.21 -2.22
CA ASP A 54 4.45 -2.54 -2.63
C ASP A 54 3.73 -3.58 -1.77
N ILE A 55 3.01 -4.49 -2.44
CA ILE A 55 2.28 -5.58 -1.79
C ILE A 55 3.01 -6.89 -2.09
N THR A 56 3.47 -7.54 -1.03
CA THR A 56 4.22 -8.80 -1.12
C THR A 56 3.47 -9.91 -0.39
N LEU A 57 3.35 -11.08 -1.03
CA LEU A 57 2.81 -12.29 -0.42
C LEU A 57 3.85 -13.40 -0.52
N ASP A 58 4.19 -14.01 0.61
CA ASP A 58 5.17 -15.10 0.71
C ASP A 58 6.50 -14.81 -0.01
N GLY A 59 6.97 -13.56 0.13
CA GLY A 59 8.21 -13.08 -0.49
C GLY A 59 8.10 -12.68 -1.96
N THR A 60 6.95 -12.92 -2.61
CA THR A 60 6.70 -12.57 -4.02
C THR A 60 5.95 -11.24 -4.14
N MET A 61 6.44 -10.34 -5.00
CA MET A 61 5.77 -9.08 -5.31
C MET A 61 4.47 -9.35 -6.08
N MET A 62 3.33 -9.01 -5.49
CA MET A 62 2.02 -9.22 -6.09
C MET A 62 1.56 -7.99 -6.87
N ALA A 63 1.83 -6.80 -6.32
CA ALA A 63 1.43 -5.55 -6.93
C ALA A 63 2.35 -4.42 -6.47
N ARG A 64 2.52 -3.43 -7.36
CA ARG A 64 3.14 -2.15 -7.08
C ARG A 64 2.18 -1.05 -7.53
N ILE A 65 1.75 -0.22 -6.61
CA ILE A 65 0.82 0.88 -6.87
C ILE A 65 1.63 2.18 -6.83
N PRO A 66 1.88 2.84 -7.99
CA PRO A 66 2.60 4.10 -8.02
C PRO A 66 1.74 5.24 -7.47
N LEU A 67 2.36 6.14 -6.73
CA LEU A 67 1.74 7.33 -6.14
C LEU A 67 2.58 8.56 -6.48
N GLN A 68 1.95 9.60 -7.02
CA GLN A 68 2.58 10.91 -7.19
C GLN A 68 2.18 11.82 -6.04
N VAL A 69 3.17 12.26 -5.25
CA VAL A 69 2.96 13.29 -4.23
C VAL A 69 3.32 14.64 -4.81
N LEU A 70 2.40 15.59 -4.71
CA LEU A 70 2.55 16.97 -5.16
C LEU A 70 2.43 17.92 -3.95
N VAL A 71 3.21 18.99 -3.94
CA VAL A 71 2.96 20.10 -3.02
C VAL A 71 1.82 20.93 -3.62
N MET A 72 0.72 21.00 -2.91
CA MET A 72 -0.37 21.91 -3.26
C MET A 72 -0.02 23.30 -2.73
N ALA A 73 0.06 24.29 -3.62
CA ALA A 73 0.11 25.69 -3.19
C ALA A 73 -1.25 26.04 -2.56
N GLU A 74 -1.24 26.75 -1.43
CA GLU A 74 -2.47 27.26 -0.83
C GLU A 74 -3.21 28.14 -1.85
N GLY A 75 -4.35 27.67 -2.36
CA GLY A 75 -5.20 28.41 -3.30
C GLY A 75 -5.61 27.68 -4.58
N THR A 76 -5.09 26.49 -4.88
CA THR A 76 -5.55 25.68 -6.02
C THR A 76 -6.29 24.45 -5.52
N ALA A 77 -7.60 24.57 -5.31
CA ALA A 77 -8.46 23.39 -5.22
C ALA A 77 -8.44 22.68 -6.60
N PRO A 78 -8.24 21.35 -6.66
CA PRO A 78 -8.33 20.63 -7.93
C PRO A 78 -9.78 20.68 -8.43
N ASN A 79 -9.98 21.16 -9.66
CA ASN A 79 -11.24 21.15 -10.39
C ASN A 79 -11.67 19.72 -10.77
#